data_AF-A0A2C1JX92-F1
#
_entry.id   AF-A0A2C1JX92-F1
#
_cell.length_a   1.000
_cell.length_b   1.000
_cell.length_c   1.000
_cell.angle_alpha   90.00
_cell.angle_beta   90.00
_cell.angle_gamma   90.00
#
_symmetry.space_group_name_H-M   'P 1'
#
loop_
_entity.id
_entity.type
_entity.pdbx_description
1 polymer ?
#
loop_
_entity_poly.entity_id
_entity_poly.type
_entity_poly.pdbx_seq_one_letter_code
_entity_poly.pdbx_strand_id
1 'polypeptide(L)'
;MNEAIGLVAIREVTRDEFLVLAQDGARELFGLEQYKVFDGKKGAEQFHFVYDMGTHRCYLIDKDTCYELVTSFYCGESKPSIIENLKNIALSIK
;
A
#
# COMPACT_ATOMS: atom_id res chain seq x y z
N MET A 1 22.87 3.80 9.91
CA MET A 1 21.63 4.61 9.95
C MET A 1 20.96 4.40 8.61
N ASN A 2 19.91 3.57 8.56
CA ASN A 2 19.07 3.54 7.37
C ASN A 2 18.38 4.89 7.32
N GLU A 3 18.59 5.65 6.24
CA GLU A 3 17.67 6.73 5.91
C GLU A 3 16.28 6.11 5.91
N ALA A 4 15.37 6.66 6.73
CA ALA A 4 13.99 6.18 6.75
C ALA A 4 13.46 6.29 5.33
N ILE A 5 13.24 5.15 4.67
CA ILE A 5 12.53 5.09 3.40
C ILE A 5 11.22 5.81 3.69
N GLY A 6 11.01 6.98 3.07
CA GLY A 6 9.79 7.73 3.28
C GLY A 6 8.64 6.84 2.83
N LEU A 7 7.82 6.37 3.77
CA LEU A 7 6.63 5.59 3.47
C LEU A 7 5.60 6.52 2.82
N VAL A 8 5.70 6.65 1.50
CA VAL A 8 4.91 7.58 0.69
C VAL A 8 4.24 6.85 -0.46
N ALA A 9 3.16 7.44 -0.95
CA ALA A 9 2.55 7.03 -2.20
C ALA A 9 3.30 7.67 -3.37
N ILE A 10 3.36 6.94 -4.49
CA ILE A 10 3.78 7.47 -5.79
C ILE A 10 2.68 8.40 -6.32
N ARG A 11 1.42 7.95 -6.25
CA ARG A 11 0.22 8.70 -6.64
C ARG A 11 -1.05 8.00 -6.15
N GLU A 12 -2.15 8.75 -6.10
CA GLU A 12 -3.49 8.16 -6.05
C GLU A 12 -3.83 7.50 -7.41
N VAL A 13 -4.52 6.37 -7.36
CA VAL A 13 -5.07 5.67 -8.53
C VAL A 13 -6.58 5.56 -8.38
N THR A 14 -7.27 5.76 -9.49
CA THR A 14 -8.71 5.49 -9.57
C THR A 14 -9.00 3.99 -9.49
N ARG A 15 -10.26 3.64 -9.23
CA ARG A 15 -10.71 2.23 -9.26
C ARG A 15 -10.44 1.56 -10.61
N ASP A 16 -10.69 2.26 -11.71
CA ASP A 16 -10.49 1.72 -13.05
C ASP A 16 -9.00 1.49 -13.34
N GLU A 17 -8.14 2.42 -12.91
CA GLU A 17 -6.69 2.22 -13.00
C GLU A 17 -6.21 1.03 -12.16
N PHE A 18 -6.71 0.88 -10.93
CA PHE A 18 -6.39 -0.28 -10.11
C PHE A 18 -6.76 -1.60 -10.83
N LEU A 19 -7.95 -1.67 -11.41
CA LEU A 19 -8.40 -2.86 -12.15
C LEU A 19 -7.52 -3.14 -13.38
N VAL A 20 -7.07 -2.10 -14.08
CA VAL A 20 -6.14 -2.25 -15.22
C VAL A 20 -4.76 -2.73 -14.76
N LEU A 21 -4.24 -2.18 -13.66
CA LEU A 21 -2.91 -2.51 -13.13
C LEU A 21 -2.86 -3.87 -12.44
N ALA A 22 -4.00 -4.38 -12.00
CA ALA A 22 -4.14 -5.70 -11.38
C ALA A 22 -4.98 -6.66 -12.24
N GLN A 23 -5.05 -6.43 -13.55
CA GLN A 23 -5.92 -7.18 -14.47
C GLN A 23 -5.64 -8.69 -14.47
N ASP A 24 -4.39 -9.11 -14.23
CA ASP A 24 -3.97 -10.51 -14.21
C ASP A 24 -4.02 -11.12 -12.80
N GLY A 25 -4.56 -10.35 -11.84
CA GLY A 25 -4.81 -10.76 -10.47
C GLY A 25 -4.37 -9.71 -9.46
N ALA A 26 -5.13 -9.63 -8.36
CA ALA A 26 -4.79 -8.91 -7.16
C ALA A 26 -4.77 -9.88 -5.98
N ARG A 27 -3.83 -9.73 -5.05
CA ARG A 27 -3.77 -10.47 -3.80
C ARG A 27 -3.67 -9.48 -2.64
N GLU A 28 -4.54 -9.68 -1.66
CA GLU A 28 -4.44 -8.99 -0.37
C GLU A 28 -3.24 -9.56 0.39
N LEU A 29 -2.31 -8.70 0.75
CA LEU A 29 -1.14 -9.05 1.55
C LEU A 29 -1.49 -9.03 3.03
N PHE A 30 -2.16 -7.96 3.49
CA PHE A 30 -2.77 -7.90 4.81
C PHE A 30 -3.85 -6.81 4.88
N GLY A 31 -4.67 -6.87 5.94
CA GLY A 31 -5.61 -5.83 6.32
C GLY A 31 -5.39 -5.37 7.76
N LEU A 32 -5.54 -4.07 8.00
CA LEU A 32 -5.49 -3.47 9.33
C LEU A 32 -6.48 -2.32 9.43
N GLU A 33 -7.54 -2.52 10.23
CA GLU A 33 -8.67 -1.59 10.35
C GLU A 33 -9.28 -1.24 8.99
N GLN A 34 -9.38 0.05 8.63
CA GLN A 34 -9.87 0.49 7.33
C GLN A 34 -8.87 0.28 6.18
N TYR A 35 -7.62 -0.07 6.45
CA TYR A 35 -6.60 -0.19 5.42
C TYR A 35 -6.41 -1.63 4.95
N LYS A 36 -6.13 -1.77 3.66
CA LYS A 36 -5.71 -3.01 3.04
C LYS A 36 -4.49 -2.77 2.17
N VAL A 37 -3.52 -3.68 2.22
CA VAL A 37 -2.33 -3.64 1.36
C VAL A 37 -2.42 -4.78 0.37
N PHE A 38 -2.22 -4.48 -0.90
CA PHE A 38 -2.33 -5.43 -2.01
C PHE A 38 -1.07 -5.44 -2.86
N ASP A 39 -0.81 -6.57 -3.50
CA ASP A 39 -0.09 -6.59 -4.76
C ASP A 39 -1.02 -6.97 -5.92
N GLY A 40 -0.71 -6.45 -7.10
CA GLY A 40 -1.45 -6.67 -8.35
C GLY A 40 -0.49 -6.96 -9.49
N LYS A 41 -0.99 -7.65 -10.53
CA LYS A 41 -0.20 -8.01 -11.72
C LYS A 41 -0.82 -7.51 -13.01
N LYS A 42 0.08 -7.11 -13.93
CA LYS A 42 -0.20 -6.87 -15.34
C LYS A 42 0.97 -7.38 -16.18
N GLY A 43 0.77 -8.47 -16.90
CA GLY A 43 1.82 -9.18 -17.61
C GLY A 43 2.96 -9.60 -16.68
N ALA A 44 4.16 -9.10 -16.95
CA ALA A 44 5.35 -9.33 -16.13
C ALA A 44 5.54 -8.29 -15.02
N GLU A 45 4.73 -7.23 -14.98
CA GLU A 45 4.85 -6.14 -14.01
C GLU A 45 4.01 -6.43 -12.76
N GLN A 46 4.53 -6.01 -11.60
CA GLN A 46 3.87 -6.11 -10.31
C GLN A 46 3.71 -4.71 -9.71
N PHE A 47 2.51 -4.43 -9.24
CA PHE A 47 2.14 -3.14 -8.65
C PHE A 47 1.71 -3.36 -7.20
N HIS A 48 1.94 -2.37 -6.36
CA HIS A 48 1.67 -2.45 -4.94
C HIS A 48 0.76 -1.29 -4.52
N PHE A 49 -0.21 -1.60 -3.67
CA PHE A 49 -1.26 -0.64 -3.35
C PHE A 49 -1.56 -0.60 -1.86
N VAL A 50 -1.90 0.59 -1.38
CA VAL A 50 -2.61 0.80 -0.12
C VAL A 50 -4.02 1.26 -0.46
N TYR A 51 -5.02 0.54 0.02
CA TYR A 51 -6.43 0.89 -0.12
C TYR A 51 -7.00 1.31 1.23
N ASP A 52 -7.52 2.54 1.28
CA ASP A 52 -8.27 3.05 2.43
C ASP A 52 -9.77 2.83 2.19
N MET A 53 -10.35 1.86 2.90
CA MET A 53 -11.78 1.55 2.83
C MET A 53 -12.65 2.63 3.47
N GLY A 54 -12.10 3.49 4.32
CA GLY A 54 -12.85 4.59 4.94
C GLY A 54 -13.14 5.73 3.96
N THR A 55 -12.19 5.99 3.04
CA THR A 55 -12.32 7.02 2.00
C THR A 55 -12.54 6.46 0.59
N HIS A 56 -12.46 5.12 0.44
CA HIS A 56 -12.46 4.40 -0.84
C HIS A 56 -11.35 4.84 -1.81
N ARG A 57 -10.24 5.37 -1.28
CA ARG A 57 -9.09 5.81 -2.08
C ARG A 57 -8.02 4.73 -2.16
N CYS A 58 -7.35 4.66 -3.30
CA CYS A 58 -6.29 3.69 -3.57
C CYS A 58 -5.01 4.44 -3.94
N TYR A 59 -3.90 4.04 -3.33
CA TYR A 59 -2.61 4.68 -3.49
C TYR A 59 -1.62 3.67 -4.05
N LEU A 60 -0.99 4.00 -5.18
CA LEU A 60 0.11 3.23 -5.73
C LEU A 60 1.37 3.54 -4.90
N ILE A 61 2.02 2.50 -4.41
CA ILE A 61 3.28 2.59 -3.65
C ILE A 61 4.37 1.83 -4.38
N ASP A 62 5.63 2.15 -4.09
CA ASP A 62 6.75 1.37 -4.61
C ASP A 62 6.88 0.03 -3.86
N LYS A 63 7.76 -0.81 -4.41
CA LYS A 63 8.06 -2.13 -3.85
C LYS A 63 8.59 -2.02 -2.42
N ASP A 64 9.54 -1.12 -2.17
CA ASP A 64 10.24 -1.05 -0.89
C ASP A 64 9.31 -0.60 0.24
N THR A 65 8.44 0.37 -0.01
CA THR A 65 7.35 0.78 0.90
C THR A 65 6.42 -0.39 1.21
N CYS A 66 6.06 -1.20 0.20
CA CYS A 66 5.22 -2.38 0.42
C CYS A 66 5.92 -3.43 1.30
N TYR A 67 7.20 -3.71 1.04
CA TYR A 67 7.98 -4.65 1.84
C TYR A 67 8.14 -4.19 3.28
N GLU A 68 8.38 -2.90 3.52
CA GLU A 68 8.46 -2.34 4.87
C GLU A 68 7.13 -2.57 5.62
N LEU A 69 5.98 -2.21 5.02
CA LEU A 69 4.66 -2.39 5.62
C LEU A 69 4.35 -3.86 5.96
N VAL A 70 4.63 -4.77 5.03
CA VAL A 70 4.42 -6.22 5.22
C VAL A 70 5.34 -6.74 6.33
N THR A 71 6.60 -6.29 6.34
CA THR A 71 7.57 -6.68 7.37
C THR A 71 7.12 -6.19 8.75
N SER A 72 6.78 -4.90 8.88
CA SER A 72 6.21 -4.31 10.09
C SER A 72 5.02 -5.10 10.61
N PHE A 73 4.07 -5.45 9.73
CA PHE A 73 2.88 -6.20 10.09
C PHE A 73 3.18 -7.61 10.60
N TYR A 74 4.00 -8.37 9.88
CA TYR A 74 4.27 -9.77 10.23
C TYR A 74 5.37 -9.97 11.28
N CYS A 75 6.26 -9.00 11.47
CA CYS A 75 7.28 -9.01 12.51
C CYS A 75 6.79 -8.45 13.85
N GLY A 76 5.51 -8.08 13.97
CA GLY A 76 4.89 -7.72 15.23
C GLY A 76 5.13 -6.28 15.68
N GLU A 77 5.36 -5.36 14.74
CA GLU A 77 5.33 -3.94 15.07
C GLU A 77 3.95 -3.55 15.64
N SER A 78 3.93 -2.51 16.47
CA SER A 78 2.70 -2.10 17.13
C SER A 78 1.64 -1.65 16.10
N LYS A 79 0.40 -2.11 16.27
CA LYS A 79 -0.73 -1.70 15.41
C LYS A 79 -0.84 -0.17 15.23
N PRO A 80 -0.71 0.66 16.29
CA PRO A 80 -0.78 2.11 16.12
C PRO A 80 0.29 2.68 15.18
N SER A 81 1.52 2.15 15.26
CA SER A 81 2.61 2.58 14.40
C SER A 81 2.39 2.18 12.93
N ILE A 82 1.91 0.96 12.67
CA ILE A 82 1.56 0.54 11.30
C ILE A 82 0.43 1.41 10.74
N ILE A 83 -0.57 1.73 11.55
CA ILE A 83 -1.67 2.63 11.16
C ILE A 83 -1.16 4.04 10.86
N GLU A 84 -0.23 4.56 11.65
CA GLU A 84 0.42 5.85 11.38
C GLU A 84 1.15 5.84 10.04
N ASN A 85 1.90 4.78 9.75
CA ASN A 85 2.56 4.59 8.46
C ASN A 85 1.56 4.58 7.29
N LEU A 86 0.46 3.85 7.42
CA LEU A 86 -0.61 3.79 6.40
C LEU A 86 -1.29 5.15 6.19
N LYS A 87 -1.51 5.91 7.27
CA LYS A 87 -2.03 7.29 7.21
C LYS A 87 -1.04 8.23 6.52
N ASN A 88 0.25 8.12 6.82
CA ASN A 88 1.28 8.95 6.22
C ASN A 88 1.37 8.73 4.70
N ILE A 89 1.22 7.49 4.24
CA ILE A 89 1.12 7.18 2.81
C ILE A 89 -0.08 7.91 2.18
N ALA A 90 -1.27 7.83 2.78
CA ALA A 90 -2.45 8.50 2.28
C ALA A 90 -2.31 10.04 2.25
N LEU A 91 -1.63 10.62 3.24
CA LEU A 91 -1.39 12.07 3.34
C LEU A 91 -0.24 12.59 2.48
N SER A 92 0.58 11.70 1.91
CA SER A 92 1.75 12.07 1.11
C SER A 92 1.41 12.65 -0.27
N ILE A 93 0.17 12.45 -0.73
CA ILE A 93 -0.35 13.02 -1.98
C ILE A 93 -1.37 14.11 -1.61
N LYS A 94 -1.26 15.28 -2.24
CA LYS A 94 -2.17 16.42 -2.08
C LYS A 94 -3.11 16.58 -3.26
#